data_AF-A0A290Q2G0-F1
#
_entry.id   AF-A0A290Q2G0-F1
#
_cell.length_a   1.000
_cell.length_b   1.000
_cell.length_c   1.000
_cell.angle_alpha   90.00
_cell.angle_beta   90.00
_cell.angle_gamma   90.00
#
_symmetry.space_group_name_H-M   'P 1'
#
loop_
_entity.id
_entity.type
_entity.pdbx_description
1 polymer ?
#
loop_
_entity_poly.entity_id
_entity_poly.type
_entity_poly.pdbx_seq_one_letter_code
_entity_poly.pdbx_strand_id
1 'polypeptide(L)'
;MEIRRRKICERVRRPPERKRLAAGFGGFSVARVTQPSSTTHPQPPGARSSRAVFWPLVLMALIFFASSNSQIAAPNVSGIDKFGHFVVYGWLGVLWARVPWVTRWKPLGVWTAVAVASLYGITDEFHQSFTPGRGVEFADWLADTVGALVAVTIYARWHGLRRWLEGGLFSRG
;
A
#
# COMPACT_ATOMS: atom_id res chain seq x y z
N MET A 1 9.85 -17.74 77.45
CA MET A 1 9.30 -16.74 78.40
C MET A 1 8.92 -15.52 77.57
N GLU A 2 7.62 -15.18 77.56
CA GLU A 2 6.88 -14.00 77.01
C GLU A 2 5.53 -14.52 76.44
N ILE A 3 4.56 -14.91 77.27
CA ILE A 3 3.43 -14.10 77.77
C ILE A 3 2.61 -13.47 76.59
N ARG A 4 1.52 -14.16 76.14
CA ARG A 4 0.08 -13.87 76.44
C ARG A 4 -0.51 -12.83 75.41
N ARG A 5 -1.74 -12.84 74.88
CA ARG A 5 -3.08 -13.40 75.13
C ARG A 5 -3.83 -13.42 73.78
N ARG A 6 -4.45 -14.53 73.36
CA ARG A 6 -5.92 -14.79 73.32
C ARG A 6 -6.88 -13.62 73.03
N LYS A 7 -7.62 -13.81 71.92
CA LYS A 7 -9.07 -13.64 71.66
C LYS A 7 -9.70 -12.26 71.89
N ILE A 8 -10.51 -11.79 70.93
CA ILE A 8 -11.99 -11.74 71.02
C ILE A 8 -12.58 -11.15 69.73
N CYS A 9 -13.69 -11.74 69.33
CA CYS A 9 -14.58 -11.36 68.25
C CYS A 9 -15.78 -10.64 68.89
N GLU A 10 -16.07 -9.39 68.50
CA GLU A 10 -17.28 -8.64 68.88
C GLU A 10 -17.49 -7.54 67.83
N ARG A 11 -18.33 -7.77 66.81
CA ARG A 11 -19.78 -7.50 66.77
C ARG A 11 -20.18 -6.06 67.16
N VAL A 12 -20.39 -5.28 66.09
CA VAL A 12 -21.49 -4.29 65.91
C VAL A 12 -21.50 -3.06 66.82
N ARG A 13 -21.32 -1.90 66.18
CA ARG A 13 -22.23 -0.73 66.29
C ARG A 13 -22.00 0.22 65.11
N ARG A 14 -23.01 0.38 64.24
CA ARG A 14 -23.09 1.44 63.22
C ARG A 14 -23.56 2.74 63.86
N PRO A 15 -23.03 3.92 63.49
CA PRO A 15 -23.67 5.20 63.75
C PRO A 15 -24.64 5.62 62.61
N PRO A 16 -25.56 6.56 62.88
CA PRO A 16 -26.88 6.63 62.25
C PRO A 16 -26.96 7.46 60.95
N GLU A 17 -28.01 7.16 60.19
CA GLU A 17 -28.52 7.89 59.03
C GLU A 17 -28.60 9.41 59.24
N ARG A 18 -27.99 10.18 58.34
CA ARG A 18 -28.45 11.55 58.07
C ARG A 18 -29.43 11.54 56.92
N LYS A 19 -30.71 11.61 57.26
CA LYS A 19 -31.81 11.97 56.37
C LYS A 19 -31.50 13.33 55.73
N ARG A 20 -31.28 13.36 54.42
CA ARG A 20 -31.42 14.57 53.61
C ARG A 20 -32.73 14.45 52.84
N LEU A 21 -33.74 15.18 53.30
CA LEU A 21 -35.02 15.35 52.63
C LEU A 21 -34.87 16.32 51.45
N ALA A 22 -35.17 15.78 50.27
CA ALA A 22 -35.90 16.32 49.13
C ALA A 22 -35.74 17.80 48.72
N ALA A 23 -35.16 17.99 47.53
CA ALA A 23 -35.67 18.79 46.41
C ALA A 23 -34.97 18.22 45.16
N GLY A 24 -35.61 17.59 44.17
CA GLY A 24 -36.82 18.03 43.50
C GLY A 24 -36.45 18.87 42.29
N PHE A 25 -35.69 18.34 41.31
CA PHE A 25 -35.68 18.85 39.94
C PHE A 25 -35.29 17.75 38.95
N GLY A 26 -36.27 17.44 38.09
CA GLY A 26 -36.14 17.16 36.66
C GLY A 26 -34.92 16.38 36.19
N GLY A 27 -35.19 15.14 35.76
CA GLY A 27 -34.24 14.38 34.96
C GLY A 27 -33.81 15.14 33.71
N PHE A 28 -32.51 15.09 33.44
CA PHE A 28 -31.97 15.09 32.10
C PHE A 28 -30.89 14.03 32.07
N SER A 29 -31.32 12.79 31.77
CA SER A 29 -30.44 11.80 31.18
C SER A 29 -29.97 12.43 29.87
N VAL A 30 -28.71 12.84 29.80
CA VAL A 30 -28.10 13.27 28.54
C VAL A 30 -28.17 12.05 27.63
N ALA A 31 -29.22 12.03 26.80
CA ALA A 31 -29.36 11.11 25.71
C ALA A 31 -28.05 11.20 24.94
N ARG A 32 -27.31 10.10 24.97
CA ARG A 32 -26.18 9.84 24.08
C ARG A 32 -26.68 10.23 22.70
N VAL A 33 -26.18 11.34 22.18
CA VAL A 33 -26.39 11.74 20.79
C VAL A 33 -25.86 10.57 19.98
N THR A 34 -26.78 9.73 19.53
CA THR A 34 -26.53 8.70 18.53
C THR A 34 -26.07 9.48 17.32
N GLN A 35 -24.76 9.47 17.07
CA GLN A 35 -24.25 9.91 15.77
C GLN A 35 -25.05 9.17 14.70
N PRO A 36 -25.55 9.86 13.67
CA PRO A 36 -26.12 9.17 12.53
C PRO A 36 -25.03 8.24 12.00
N SER A 37 -25.35 6.96 11.96
CA SER A 37 -24.58 5.92 11.29
C SER A 37 -24.07 6.49 9.97
N SER A 38 -22.76 6.70 9.86
CA SER A 38 -22.12 6.90 8.58
C SER A 38 -22.50 5.68 7.75
N THR A 39 -23.40 5.88 6.79
CA THR A 39 -23.68 4.91 5.75
C THR A 39 -22.38 4.74 5.00
N THR A 40 -21.59 3.77 5.43
CA THR A 40 -20.50 3.20 4.63
C THR A 40 -21.22 2.61 3.42
N HIS A 41 -21.45 3.42 2.38
CA HIS A 41 -21.90 2.91 1.09
C HIS A 41 -20.88 1.83 0.73
N PRO A 42 -21.29 0.55 0.61
CA PRO A 42 -20.40 -0.49 0.15
C PRO A 42 -19.93 -0.05 -1.22
N GLN A 43 -18.67 0.37 -1.31
CA GLN A 43 -18.06 0.70 -2.58
C GLN A 43 -18.23 -0.53 -3.47
N PRO A 44 -18.77 -0.40 -4.69
CA PRO A 44 -18.96 -1.54 -5.56
C PRO A 44 -17.62 -2.27 -5.70
N PRO A 45 -17.60 -3.61 -5.74
CA PRO A 45 -16.38 -4.43 -5.74
C PRO A 45 -15.39 -4.24 -6.93
N GLY A 46 -15.42 -3.09 -7.63
CA GLY A 46 -14.47 -2.70 -8.67
C GLY A 46 -13.88 -1.28 -8.54
N ALA A 47 -14.47 -0.35 -7.77
CA ALA A 47 -14.08 1.07 -7.79
C ALA A 47 -12.64 1.34 -7.31
N ARG A 48 -12.15 0.52 -6.36
CA ARG A 48 -10.78 0.60 -5.84
C ARG A 48 -9.74 0.03 -6.81
N SER A 49 -10.15 -0.89 -7.69
CA SER A 49 -9.28 -1.61 -8.62
C SER A 49 -8.99 -0.77 -9.87
N SER A 50 -10.01 -0.13 -10.46
CA SER A 50 -9.86 0.67 -11.68
C SER A 50 -8.88 1.83 -11.49
N ARG A 51 -8.88 2.48 -10.31
CA ARG A 51 -7.93 3.56 -9.99
C ARG A 51 -6.49 3.04 -9.81
N ALA A 52 -6.31 1.81 -9.35
CA ALA A 52 -4.98 1.23 -9.16
C ALA A 52 -4.29 0.87 -10.49
N VAL A 53 -5.07 0.48 -11.50
CA VAL A 53 -4.58 0.15 -12.84
C VAL A 53 -4.26 1.41 -13.67
N PHE A 54 -4.83 2.55 -13.32
CA PHE A 54 -4.57 3.81 -14.03
C PHE A 54 -3.08 4.17 -14.09
N TRP A 55 -2.39 4.16 -12.95
CA TRP A 55 -0.97 4.54 -12.87
C TRP A 55 -0.01 3.65 -13.68
N PRO A 56 -0.06 2.30 -13.60
CA PRO A 56 0.79 1.49 -14.46
C PRO A 56 0.49 1.70 -15.95
N LEU A 57 -0.78 1.88 -16.34
CA LEU A 57 -1.13 2.17 -17.74
C LEU A 57 -0.57 3.52 -18.23
N VAL A 58 -0.62 4.56 -17.38
CA VAL A 58 0.02 5.85 -17.70
C VAL A 58 1.51 5.67 -17.89
N LEU A 59 2.19 4.92 -17.02
CA LEU A 59 3.62 4.68 -17.16
C LEU A 59 3.94 3.87 -18.42
N MET A 60 3.15 2.85 -18.76
CA MET A 60 3.29 2.11 -20.02
C MET A 60 3.14 3.06 -21.21
N ALA A 61 2.13 3.94 -21.23
CA ALA A 61 1.99 4.91 -22.31
C ALA A 61 3.23 5.81 -22.42
N LEU A 62 3.76 6.31 -21.30
CA LEU A 62 4.98 7.13 -21.30
C LEU A 62 6.21 6.37 -21.83
N ILE A 63 6.38 5.10 -21.45
CA ILE A 63 7.45 4.23 -21.96
C ILE A 63 7.31 4.08 -23.48
N PHE A 64 6.11 3.73 -23.97
CA PHE A 64 5.85 3.56 -25.39
C PHE A 64 6.15 4.84 -26.20
N PHE A 65 5.73 6.00 -25.71
CA PHE A 65 6.05 7.28 -26.35
C PHE A 65 7.55 7.56 -26.33
N ALA A 66 8.24 7.35 -25.20
CA ALA A 66 9.69 7.55 -25.11
C ALA A 66 10.45 6.60 -26.06
N SER A 67 10.05 5.34 -26.12
CA SER A 67 10.57 4.27 -26.96
C SER A 67 10.39 4.53 -28.46
N SER A 68 9.31 5.25 -28.84
CA SER A 68 9.05 5.66 -30.23
C SER A 68 9.99 6.76 -30.74
N ASN A 69 10.80 7.39 -29.88
CA ASN A 69 11.68 8.49 -30.24
C ASN A 69 13.14 8.03 -30.34
N SER A 70 13.68 7.97 -31.56
CA SER A 70 15.10 7.63 -31.81
C SER A 70 16.10 8.72 -31.36
N GLN A 71 15.63 9.94 -31.12
CA GLN A 71 16.49 11.09 -30.79
C GLN A 71 16.73 11.30 -29.30
N ILE A 72 16.13 10.49 -28.42
CA ILE A 72 16.49 10.48 -27.00
C ILE A 72 17.79 9.68 -26.86
N ALA A 73 18.86 10.21 -27.43
CA ALA A 73 20.20 9.71 -27.21
C ALA A 73 20.53 10.02 -25.74
N ALA A 74 20.53 8.98 -24.91
CA ALA A 74 21.10 9.08 -23.58
C ALA A 74 22.54 9.65 -23.69
N PRO A 75 23.03 10.40 -22.69
CA PRO A 75 24.42 10.81 -22.66
C PRO A 75 25.32 9.60 -22.98
N ASN A 76 26.38 9.79 -23.78
CA ASN A 76 27.30 8.74 -24.26
C ASN A 76 28.15 8.06 -23.15
N VAL A 77 27.61 7.97 -21.94
CA VAL A 77 28.16 7.22 -20.83
C VAL A 77 27.53 5.83 -20.88
N SER A 78 28.38 4.83 -21.14
CA SER A 78 27.99 3.42 -21.18
C SER A 78 27.17 3.03 -19.94
N GLY A 79 25.95 2.51 -20.15
CA GLY A 79 25.11 1.94 -19.11
C GLY A 79 24.07 2.88 -18.48
N ILE A 80 24.06 4.18 -18.80
CA ILE A 80 23.01 5.10 -18.33
C ILE A 80 21.64 4.71 -18.90
N ASP A 81 21.62 4.31 -20.17
CA ASP A 81 20.47 3.75 -20.88
C ASP A 81 19.90 2.54 -20.12
N LYS A 82 20.75 1.55 -19.82
CA LYS A 82 20.38 0.32 -19.12
C LYS A 82 19.94 0.58 -17.67
N PHE A 83 20.56 1.56 -17.01
CA PHE A 83 20.11 1.99 -15.68
C PHE A 83 18.72 2.65 -15.74
N GLY A 84 18.44 3.44 -16.79
CA GLY A 84 17.12 4.00 -17.04
C GLY A 84 16.06 2.91 -17.18
N HIS A 85 16.33 1.91 -18.02
CA HIS A 85 15.51 0.70 -18.19
C HIS A 85 15.24 0.00 -16.85
N PHE A 86 16.30 -0.29 -16.10
CA PHE A 86 16.22 -0.90 -14.78
C PHE A 86 15.30 -0.12 -13.82
N VAL A 87 15.43 1.21 -13.75
CA VAL A 87 14.64 2.05 -12.84
C VAL A 87 13.18 2.13 -13.29
N VAL A 88 12.94 2.40 -14.57
CA VAL A 88 11.58 2.62 -15.11
C VAL A 88 10.75 1.34 -15.04
N TYR A 89 11.31 0.20 -15.43
CA TYR A 89 10.61 -1.09 -15.32
C TYR A 89 10.54 -1.62 -13.89
N GLY A 90 11.51 -1.26 -13.04
CA GLY A 90 11.38 -1.43 -11.60
C GLY A 90 10.13 -0.74 -11.05
N TRP A 91 9.90 0.51 -11.47
CA TRP A 91 8.73 1.27 -11.06
C TRP A 91 7.42 0.73 -11.65
N LEU A 92 7.45 0.31 -12.92
CA LEU A 92 6.31 -0.37 -13.56
C LEU A 92 5.90 -1.62 -12.80
N GLY A 93 6.87 -2.47 -12.42
CA GLY A 93 6.63 -3.65 -11.60
C GLY A 93 5.99 -3.31 -10.25
N VAL A 94 6.50 -2.29 -9.55
CA VAL A 94 5.92 -1.84 -8.26
C VAL A 94 4.48 -1.35 -8.45
N LEU A 95 4.18 -0.59 -9.50
CA LEU A 95 2.82 -0.12 -9.80
C LEU A 95 1.87 -1.30 -10.04
N TRP A 96 2.29 -2.31 -10.82
CA TRP A 96 1.53 -3.55 -10.99
C TRP A 96 1.36 -4.33 -9.68
N ALA A 97 2.39 -4.37 -8.82
CA ALA A 97 2.31 -5.01 -7.50
C ALA A 97 1.37 -4.29 -6.52
N ARG A 98 0.96 -3.04 -6.81
CA ARG A 98 -0.06 -2.32 -6.04
C ARG A 98 -1.49 -2.64 -6.47
N VAL A 99 -1.65 -3.28 -7.63
CA VAL A 99 -2.96 -3.66 -8.15
C VAL A 99 -3.49 -4.87 -7.35
N PRO A 100 -4.64 -4.76 -6.66
CA PRO A 100 -5.10 -5.79 -5.73
C PRO A 100 -5.33 -7.17 -6.35
N TRP A 101 -5.80 -7.22 -7.60
CA TRP A 101 -6.04 -8.48 -8.29
C TRP A 101 -4.76 -9.15 -8.79
N VAL A 102 -3.72 -8.37 -9.13
CA VAL A 102 -2.40 -8.90 -9.50
C VAL A 102 -1.77 -9.62 -8.31
N THR A 103 -1.91 -9.05 -7.10
CA THR A 103 -1.32 -9.61 -5.89
C THR A 103 -2.23 -10.52 -5.07
N ARG A 104 -3.38 -10.92 -5.63
CA ARG A 104 -4.43 -11.67 -4.93
C ARG A 104 -3.92 -12.98 -4.32
N TRP A 105 -3.03 -13.68 -5.03
CA TRP A 105 -2.52 -14.99 -4.64
C TRP A 105 -1.08 -14.84 -4.14
N LYS A 106 -0.84 -14.92 -2.82
CA LYS A 106 0.53 -14.88 -2.28
C LYS A 106 1.13 -16.28 -2.22
N PRO A 107 2.41 -16.49 -2.59
CA PRO A 107 3.39 -15.49 -3.05
C PRO A 107 3.35 -15.18 -4.57
N LEU A 108 2.53 -15.91 -5.34
CA LEU A 108 2.44 -15.84 -6.82
C LEU A 108 2.27 -14.42 -7.38
N GLY A 109 1.61 -13.53 -6.66
CA GLY A 109 1.32 -12.17 -7.09
C GLY A 109 2.54 -11.28 -7.27
N VAL A 110 3.63 -11.56 -6.56
CA VAL A 110 4.93 -10.91 -6.78
C VAL A 110 5.45 -11.29 -8.17
N TRP A 111 5.39 -12.58 -8.51
CA TRP A 111 5.80 -13.09 -9.81
C TRP A 111 4.91 -12.60 -10.93
N THR A 112 3.60 -12.47 -10.69
CA THR A 112 2.67 -11.90 -11.68
C THR A 112 3.05 -10.46 -12.05
N ALA A 113 3.37 -9.61 -11.07
CA ALA A 113 3.78 -8.23 -11.33
C ALA A 113 5.10 -8.16 -12.14
N VAL A 114 6.08 -9.00 -11.80
CA VAL A 114 7.35 -9.09 -12.53
C VAL A 114 7.12 -9.62 -13.95
N ALA A 115 6.29 -10.65 -14.12
CA ALA A 115 5.98 -11.24 -15.42
C ALA A 115 5.28 -10.23 -16.34
N VAL A 116 4.32 -9.46 -15.82
CA VAL A 116 3.64 -8.41 -16.60
C VAL A 116 4.63 -7.33 -17.04
N ALA A 117 5.51 -6.87 -16.16
CA ALA A 117 6.53 -5.89 -16.52
C ALA A 117 7.54 -6.43 -17.54
N SER A 118 8.02 -7.67 -17.38
CA SER A 118 8.97 -8.31 -18.30
C SER A 118 8.35 -8.57 -19.68
N LEU A 119 7.10 -9.04 -19.74
CA LEU A 119 6.37 -9.22 -21.00
C LEU A 119 6.17 -7.87 -21.71
N TYR A 120 5.89 -6.81 -20.96
CA TYR A 120 5.81 -5.47 -21.53
C TYR A 120 7.17 -5.02 -22.10
N GLY A 121 8.28 -5.32 -21.43
CA GLY A 121 9.63 -5.05 -21.94
C GLY A 121 9.91 -5.73 -23.28
N ILE A 122 9.48 -7.00 -23.44
CA ILE A 122 9.57 -7.69 -24.74
C ILE A 122 8.77 -6.93 -25.81
N THR A 123 7.57 -6.48 -25.49
CA THR A 123 6.76 -5.71 -26.46
C THR A 123 7.37 -4.36 -26.79
N ASP A 124 8.06 -3.73 -25.84
CA ASP A 124 8.74 -2.45 -26.05
C ASP A 124 9.96 -2.60 -26.94
N GLU A 125 10.80 -3.61 -26.70
CA GLU A 125 11.93 -3.95 -27.59
C GLU A 125 11.48 -4.27 -29.02
N PHE A 126 10.39 -5.02 -29.16
CA PHE A 126 9.80 -5.29 -30.45
C PHE A 126 9.26 -4.01 -31.11
N HIS A 127 8.67 -3.10 -30.34
CA HIS A 127 8.23 -1.80 -30.84
C HIS A 127 9.40 -0.92 -31.29
N GLN A 128 10.49 -0.89 -30.52
CA GLN A 128 11.72 -0.18 -30.89
C GLN A 128 12.30 -0.69 -32.21
N SER A 129 12.16 -1.99 -32.52
CA SER A 129 12.64 -2.57 -33.78
C SER A 129 11.98 -1.96 -35.04
N PHE A 130 10.81 -1.33 -34.90
CA PHE A 130 10.17 -0.58 -35.99
C PHE A 130 10.70 0.86 -36.14
N THR A 131 11.51 1.32 -35.20
CA THR A 131 12.11 2.66 -35.24
C THR A 131 13.41 2.61 -36.05
N PRO A 132 13.51 3.36 -37.17
CA PRO A 132 14.70 3.33 -38.01
C PRO A 132 15.97 3.65 -37.23
N GLY A 133 16.96 2.76 -37.30
CA GLY A 133 18.24 2.91 -36.60
C GLY A 133 18.28 2.39 -35.16
N ARG A 134 17.19 1.81 -34.64
CA ARG A 134 17.19 1.02 -33.40
C ARG A 134 16.97 -0.46 -33.69
N GLY A 135 17.64 -1.31 -32.93
CA GLY A 135 17.47 -2.76 -32.95
C GLY A 135 16.98 -3.27 -31.60
N VAL A 136 16.58 -4.54 -31.56
CA VAL A 136 16.26 -5.24 -30.31
C VAL A 136 17.55 -5.48 -29.52
N GLU A 137 17.60 -5.00 -28.28
CA GLU A 137 18.70 -5.22 -27.36
C GLU A 137 18.27 -6.15 -26.21
N PHE A 138 18.77 -7.39 -26.23
CA PHE A 138 18.54 -8.34 -25.15
C PHE A 138 18.99 -7.80 -23.78
N ALA A 139 20.03 -6.95 -23.75
CA ALA A 139 20.53 -6.33 -22.53
C ALA A 139 19.52 -5.36 -21.90
N ASP A 140 18.70 -4.68 -22.71
CA ASP A 140 17.69 -3.73 -22.24
C ASP A 140 16.51 -4.49 -21.65
N TRP A 141 16.01 -5.53 -22.33
CA TRP A 141 15.01 -6.45 -21.77
C TRP A 141 15.47 -7.13 -20.46
N LEU A 142 16.75 -7.50 -20.39
CA LEU A 142 17.33 -8.06 -19.16
C LEU A 142 17.35 -7.01 -18.03
N ALA A 143 17.75 -5.77 -18.33
CA ALA A 143 17.72 -4.67 -17.37
C ALA A 143 16.30 -4.41 -16.87
N ASP A 144 15.30 -4.43 -17.76
CA ASP A 144 13.89 -4.28 -17.43
C ASP A 144 13.42 -5.35 -16.45
N THR A 145 13.72 -6.61 -16.78
CA THR A 145 13.29 -7.77 -16.02
C THR A 145 13.95 -7.82 -14.64
N VAL A 146 15.25 -7.54 -14.56
CA VAL A 146 15.99 -7.48 -13.29
C VAL A 146 15.53 -6.30 -12.44
N GLY A 147 15.30 -5.14 -13.05
CA GLY A 147 14.73 -3.96 -12.39
C GLY A 147 13.38 -4.24 -11.74
N ALA A 148 12.45 -4.83 -12.51
CA ALA A 148 11.15 -5.25 -12.01
C ALA A 148 11.29 -6.25 -10.84
N LEU A 149 12.13 -7.28 -10.99
CA LEU A 149 12.33 -8.30 -9.96
C LEU A 149 12.85 -7.69 -8.65
N VAL A 150 13.87 -6.83 -8.72
CA VAL A 150 14.48 -6.18 -7.55
C VAL A 150 13.48 -5.25 -6.86
N ALA A 151 12.87 -4.33 -7.62
CA ALA A 151 11.97 -3.33 -7.05
C ALA A 151 10.72 -3.96 -6.42
N VAL A 152 10.10 -4.93 -7.11
CA VAL A 152 8.93 -5.65 -6.59
C VAL A 152 9.29 -6.48 -5.36
N THR A 153 10.47 -7.11 -5.35
CA THR A 153 10.99 -7.84 -4.18
C THR A 153 11.16 -6.91 -2.97
N ILE A 154 11.79 -5.75 -3.16
CA ILE A 154 11.97 -4.75 -2.10
C ILE A 154 10.60 -4.27 -1.59
N TYR A 155 9.68 -3.94 -2.50
CA TYR A 155 8.32 -3.54 -2.16
C TYR A 155 7.57 -4.60 -1.35
N ALA A 156 7.69 -5.88 -1.72
CA ALA A 156 7.00 -6.98 -1.06
C ALA A 156 7.57 -7.28 0.34
N ARG A 157 8.89 -7.14 0.52
CA ARG A 157 9.59 -7.50 1.78
C ARG A 157 9.73 -6.33 2.75
N TRP A 158 9.78 -5.09 2.26
CA TRP A 158 9.95 -3.91 3.11
C TRP A 158 8.60 -3.30 3.51
N HIS A 159 8.06 -3.76 4.64
CA HIS A 159 6.79 -3.26 5.18
C HIS A 159 6.76 -1.75 5.49
N GLY A 160 7.92 -1.12 5.73
CA GLY A 160 8.04 0.34 5.90
C GLY A 160 7.82 1.09 4.59
N LEU A 161 8.53 0.71 3.53
CA LEU A 161 8.36 1.26 2.18
C LEU A 161 6.91 1.07 1.70
N ARG A 162 6.35 -0.12 1.89
CA ARG A 162 4.98 -0.43 1.50
C ARG A 162 3.95 0.43 2.23
N ARG A 163 4.11 0.60 3.55
CA ARG A 163 3.24 1.48 4.36
C ARG A 163 3.37 2.94 3.95
N TRP A 164 4.56 3.41 3.59
CA TRP A 164 4.76 4.78 3.11
C TRP A 164 4.09 5.01 1.75
N LEU A 165 4.28 4.08 0.81
CA LEU A 165 3.69 4.14 -0.53
C LEU A 165 2.15 3.98 -0.52
N GLU A 166 1.61 3.19 0.39
CA GLU A 166 0.16 2.97 0.55
C GLU A 166 -0.49 4.03 1.47
N GLY A 167 0.23 4.55 2.47
CA GLY A 167 -0.28 5.47 3.48
C GLY A 167 -0.07 6.97 3.18
N GLY A 168 0.94 7.33 2.40
CA GLY A 168 1.42 8.71 2.27
C GLY A 168 0.74 9.57 1.20
N LEU A 169 0.12 8.99 0.17
CA LEU A 169 -0.36 9.78 -0.99
C LEU A 169 -1.79 9.48 -1.46
N PHE A 170 -2.40 8.36 -1.06
CA PHE A 170 -3.71 7.92 -1.58
C PHE A 170 -4.72 7.47 -0.51
N SER A 171 -4.43 7.64 0.78
CA SER A 171 -5.41 7.42 1.88
C SER A 171 -6.36 8.60 2.11
N ARG A 172 -6.28 9.64 1.28
CA ARG A 172 -7.20 10.80 1.28
C ARG A 172 -7.78 10.97 -0.12
N GLY A 173 -8.86 10.26 -0.44
CA GLY A 173 -9.57 10.35 -1.72
C GLY A 173 -10.76 9.43 -1.81
#